data_AF-A0A822BA39-F1
#
_entry.id   AF-A0A822BA39-F1
#
_cell.length_a   1.000
_cell.length_b   1.000
_cell.length_c   1.000
_cell.angle_alpha   90.00
_cell.angle_beta   90.00
_cell.angle_gamma   90.00
#
_symmetry.space_group_name_H-M   'P 1'
#
loop_
_entity.id
_entity.type
_entity.pdbx_description
1 polymer ?
#
loop_
_entity_poly.entity_id
_entity_poly.type
_entity_poly.pdbx_seq_one_letter_code
_entity_poly.pdbx_strand_id
1 'polypeptide(L)'
;MFYLNKSSLFQLLFSEEFILDVIGCLEYDSQLNYHEKRNHREFLDTKATFREVIPIINQELLSKIHQTYRVQYIQDAILPAPSLFEENLLSTMNSFLFFNKVDIVTLLYEDPKFLSQLFATLKDENLSDEKRKDLMLFLKEFCV
;
A
#
# COMPACT_ATOMS: atom_id res chain seq x y z
N MET A 1 2.56 -25.51 -8.80
CA MET A 1 2.52 -25.35 -7.33
C MET A 1 3.80 -24.65 -6.92
N PHE A 2 3.79 -23.31 -6.86
CA PHE A 2 5.00 -22.54 -6.52
C PHE A 2 5.22 -22.63 -5.01
N TYR A 3 6.43 -22.99 -4.59
CA TYR A 3 6.88 -23.00 -3.18
C TYR A 3 7.00 -21.56 -2.64
N LEU A 4 5.87 -20.86 -2.56
CA LEU A 4 5.78 -19.45 -2.14
C LEU A 4 5.93 -19.29 -0.62
N ASN A 5 6.04 -20.36 0.16
CA ASN A 5 6.03 -20.30 1.62
C ASN A 5 7.38 -19.86 2.27
N LYS A 6 8.16 -19.00 1.59
CA LYS A 6 9.34 -18.36 2.17
C LYS A 6 9.12 -16.85 2.19
N SER A 7 9.04 -16.28 3.39
CA SER A 7 8.88 -14.84 3.62
C SER A 7 9.92 -14.00 2.87
N SER A 8 11.13 -14.53 2.67
CA SER A 8 12.19 -13.87 1.89
C SER A 8 11.87 -13.75 0.39
N LEU A 9 11.11 -14.68 -0.19
CA LEU A 9 10.65 -14.56 -1.58
C LEU A 9 9.61 -13.45 -1.69
N PHE A 10 8.69 -13.33 -0.73
CA PHE A 10 7.73 -12.23 -0.72
C PHE A 10 8.39 -10.87 -0.55
N GLN A 11 9.40 -10.78 0.31
CA GLN A 11 10.20 -9.55 0.45
C GLN A 11 10.87 -9.15 -0.87
N LEU A 12 11.41 -10.12 -1.61
CA LEU A 12 12.01 -9.85 -2.93
C LEU A 12 10.96 -9.47 -3.97
N LEU A 13 9.90 -10.27 -4.12
CA LEU A 13 8.83 -10.07 -5.10
C LEU A 13 8.11 -8.73 -4.90
N PHE A 14 7.89 -8.33 -3.64
CA PHE A 14 7.21 -7.09 -3.31
C PHE A 14 8.16 -5.90 -3.11
N SER A 15 9.47 -6.08 -3.32
CA SER A 15 10.40 -4.97 -3.31
C SER A 15 10.04 -3.94 -4.39
N GLU A 16 10.47 -2.69 -4.18
CA GLU A 16 10.22 -1.59 -5.12
C GLU A 16 10.75 -1.90 -6.53
N GLU A 17 11.85 -2.65 -6.62
CA GLU A 17 12.46 -3.09 -7.88
C GLU A 17 11.56 -4.03 -8.68
N PHE A 18 10.90 -5.01 -8.03
CA PHE A 18 10.23 -6.11 -8.73
C PHE A 18 8.70 -6.04 -8.71
N ILE A 19 8.09 -5.27 -7.81
CA ILE A 19 6.64 -5.32 -7.57
C ILE A 19 5.80 -4.98 -8.80
N LEU A 20 6.24 -4.02 -9.62
CA LEU A 20 5.54 -3.67 -10.86
C LEU A 20 5.65 -4.78 -11.91
N ASP A 21 6.79 -5.47 -11.99
CA ASP A 21 6.96 -6.62 -12.89
C ASP A 21 6.11 -7.80 -12.44
N VAL A 22 6.00 -8.04 -11.13
CA VAL A 22 5.09 -9.04 -10.55
C VAL A 22 3.65 -8.73 -10.95
N ILE A 23 3.20 -7.49 -10.78
CA ILE A 23 1.85 -7.07 -11.21
C ILE A 23 1.69 -7.26 -12.71
N GLY A 24 2.71 -6.91 -13.51
CA GLY A 24 2.71 -7.12 -14.97
C GLY A 24 2.53 -8.57 -15.38
N CYS A 25 3.12 -9.52 -14.64
CA CYS A 25 2.90 -10.94 -14.86
C CYS A 25 1.45 -11.36 -14.57
N LEU A 26 0.80 -10.71 -13.60
CA LEU A 26 -0.58 -10.99 -13.20
C LEU A 26 -1.64 -10.31 -14.09
N GLU A 27 -1.24 -9.43 -15.02
CA GLU A 27 -2.15 -8.80 -16.00
C GLU A 27 -2.68 -9.79 -17.05
N TYR A 28 -2.02 -10.94 -17.20
CA TYR A 28 -2.32 -11.96 -18.20
C TYR A 28 -2.86 -13.23 -17.54
N ASP A 29 -4.13 -13.56 -17.83
CA ASP A 29 -4.72 -14.83 -17.44
C ASP A 29 -4.85 -15.74 -18.66
N SER A 30 -4.12 -16.86 -18.66
CA SER A 30 -4.18 -17.87 -19.73
C SER A 30 -5.55 -18.54 -19.89
N GLN A 31 -6.43 -18.42 -18.88
CA GLN A 31 -7.79 -18.95 -18.88
C GLN A 31 -8.81 -17.95 -19.45
N LEU A 32 -8.45 -16.66 -19.51
CA LEU A 32 -9.26 -15.64 -20.18
C LEU A 32 -8.86 -15.56 -21.66
N ASN A 33 -9.79 -15.17 -22.53
CA ASN A 33 -9.45 -14.93 -23.93
C ASN A 33 -8.28 -13.94 -24.00
N TYR A 34 -7.30 -14.18 -24.88
CA TYR A 34 -6.07 -13.35 -25.06
C TYR A 34 -6.32 -11.83 -25.23
N HIS A 35 -7.58 -11.41 -25.42
CA HIS A 35 -8.01 -10.03 -25.58
C HIS A 35 -8.44 -9.33 -24.27
N GLU A 36 -8.54 -10.02 -23.14
CA GLU A 36 -8.93 -9.43 -21.84
C GLU A 36 -7.72 -9.20 -20.91
N LYS A 37 -6.70 -8.50 -21.43
CA LYS A 37 -5.60 -8.03 -20.59
C LYS A 37 -6.12 -7.02 -19.56
N ARG A 38 -5.83 -7.25 -18.28
CA ARG A 38 -6.14 -6.29 -17.22
C ARG A 38 -4.99 -5.27 -17.12
N ASN A 39 -5.27 -3.97 -17.26
CA ASN A 39 -4.25 -2.92 -17.22
C ASN A 39 -3.94 -2.44 -15.78
N HIS A 40 -3.50 -3.35 -14.91
CA HIS A 40 -3.24 -3.05 -13.50
C HIS A 40 -2.07 -2.06 -13.31
N ARG A 41 -0.97 -2.21 -14.06
CA ARG A 41 0.17 -1.28 -13.99
C ARG A 41 -0.21 0.12 -14.44
N GLU A 42 -0.95 0.23 -15.54
CA GLU A 42 -1.45 1.52 -16.03
C GLU A 42 -2.29 2.22 -14.97
N PHE A 43 -3.20 1.50 -14.29
CA PHE A 43 -4.00 2.05 -13.21
C PHE A 43 -3.13 2.57 -12.05
N LEU A 44 -2.14 1.79 -11.62
CA LEU A 44 -1.26 2.15 -10.50
C LEU A 44 -0.31 3.32 -10.84
N ASP A 45 0.05 3.49 -12.11
CA ASP A 45 0.93 4.55 -12.57
C ASP A 45 0.18 5.86 -12.85
N THR A 46 -1.02 5.78 -13.43
CA THR A 46 -1.72 6.95 -13.98
C THR A 46 -2.94 7.39 -13.19
N LYS A 47 -3.61 6.48 -12.46
CA LYS A 47 -4.90 6.74 -11.80
C LYS A 47 -4.81 6.71 -10.27
N ALA A 48 -3.89 5.94 -9.71
CA ALA A 48 -3.66 5.92 -8.27
C ALA A 48 -2.88 7.17 -7.85
N THR A 49 -3.57 8.16 -7.28
CA THR A 49 -2.95 9.37 -6.75
C THR A 49 -2.65 9.22 -5.27
N PHE A 50 -1.37 9.32 -4.89
CA PHE A 50 -1.00 9.43 -3.48
C PHE A 50 -1.35 10.82 -2.95
N ARG A 51 -2.16 10.88 -1.89
CA ARG A 51 -2.64 12.13 -1.30
C ARG A 51 -2.00 12.35 0.07
N GLU A 52 -1.18 13.39 0.16
CA GLU A 52 -0.51 13.75 1.40
C GLU A 52 -1.38 14.70 2.24
N VAL A 53 -1.69 14.30 3.48
CA VAL A 53 -2.35 15.19 4.44
C VAL A 53 -1.36 16.20 5.03
N ILE A 54 -0.12 15.79 5.21
CA ILE A 54 1.05 16.59 5.61
C ILE A 54 2.19 16.17 4.68
N PRO A 55 3.02 17.11 4.18
CA PRO A 55 4.12 16.76 3.27
C PRO A 55 5.09 15.74 3.89
N ILE A 56 5.37 14.64 3.18
CA ILE A 56 6.31 13.62 3.64
C ILE A 56 7.64 13.79 2.89
N ILE A 57 8.69 14.15 3.62
CA ILE A 57 10.03 14.35 3.03
C ILE A 57 10.82 13.03 3.00
N ASN A 58 10.58 12.16 3.97
CA ASN A 58 11.31 10.91 4.12
C ASN A 58 10.95 9.92 2.98
N GLN A 59 11.92 9.67 2.09
CA GLN A 59 11.75 8.76 0.95
C GLN A 59 11.55 7.30 1.37
N GLU A 60 12.12 6.88 2.50
CA GLU A 60 11.91 5.52 3.02
C GLU A 60 10.44 5.31 3.42
N LEU A 61 9.86 6.30 4.10
CA LEU A 61 8.45 6.29 4.48
C LEU A 61 7.54 6.27 3.24
N LEU A 62 7.84 7.10 2.23
CA LEU A 62 7.12 7.10 0.96
C LEU A 62 7.18 5.74 0.27
N SER A 63 8.38 5.15 0.15
CA SER A 63 8.57 3.83 -0.45
C SER A 63 7.74 2.77 0.28
N LYS A 64 7.75 2.75 1.62
CA LYS A 64 6.93 1.82 2.42
C LYS A 64 5.43 2.02 2.23
N ILE A 65 4.94 3.27 2.16
CA ILE A 65 3.53 3.57 1.90
C ILE A 65 3.13 3.03 0.51
N HIS A 66 3.90 3.32 -0.52
CA HIS A 66 3.63 2.83 -1.88
C HIS A 66 3.70 1.31 -1.98
N GLN A 67 4.69 0.69 -1.33
CA GLN A 67 4.82 -0.76 -1.28
C GLN A 67 3.59 -1.38 -0.60
N THR A 68 3.16 -0.84 0.54
CA THR A 68 1.96 -1.31 1.27
C THR A 68 0.71 -1.22 0.39
N TYR A 69 0.52 -0.09 -0.29
CA TYR A 69 -0.62 0.10 -1.20
C TYR A 69 -0.61 -0.91 -2.36
N ARG A 70 0.54 -1.13 -3.00
CA ARG A 70 0.66 -2.06 -4.13
C ARG A 70 0.44 -3.51 -3.71
N VAL A 71 0.96 -3.93 -2.55
CA VAL A 71 0.72 -5.28 -2.03
C VAL A 71 -0.76 -5.48 -1.66
N GLN A 72 -1.38 -4.48 -1.03
CA GLN A 72 -2.82 -4.50 -0.74
C GLN A 72 -3.64 -4.56 -2.04
N TYR A 73 -3.24 -3.81 -3.07
CA TYR A 73 -3.90 -3.86 -4.38
C TYR A 73 -3.80 -5.24 -5.03
N ILE A 74 -2.64 -5.90 -4.96
CA ILE A 74 -2.51 -7.29 -5.42
C ILE A 74 -3.53 -8.18 -4.70
N GLN A 75 -3.60 -8.06 -3.38
CA GLN A 75 -4.51 -8.86 -2.55
C GLN A 75 -5.99 -8.64 -2.87
N ASP A 76 -6.41 -7.38 -3.06
CA ASP A 76 -7.83 -7.03 -3.15
C ASP A 76 -8.37 -7.00 -4.59
N ALA A 77 -7.54 -6.65 -5.57
CA ALA A 77 -7.98 -6.38 -6.94
C ALA A 77 -7.49 -7.41 -7.98
N ILE A 78 -6.42 -8.15 -7.67
CA ILE A 78 -5.81 -9.09 -8.62
C ILE A 78 -6.09 -10.53 -8.21
N LEU A 79 -5.86 -10.83 -6.93
CA LEU A 79 -5.98 -12.17 -6.38
C LEU A 79 -7.45 -12.65 -6.34
N PRO A 80 -7.74 -13.92 -6.69
CA PRO A 80 -9.08 -14.50 -6.59
C PRO A 80 -9.59 -14.57 -5.14
N ALA A 81 -10.83 -15.04 -4.94
CA ALA A 81 -11.42 -15.15 -3.62
C ALA A 81 -10.50 -15.89 -2.61
N PRO A 82 -10.40 -15.42 -1.34
CA PRO A 82 -9.50 -15.98 -0.34
C PRO A 82 -9.55 -17.51 -0.17
N SER A 83 -10.73 -18.10 -0.39
CA SER A 83 -10.98 -19.54 -0.31
C SER A 83 -10.26 -20.39 -1.36
N LEU A 84 -9.67 -19.75 -2.38
CA LEU A 84 -8.92 -20.42 -3.45
C LEU A 84 -7.41 -20.45 -3.17
N PHE A 85 -6.95 -19.88 -2.04
CA PHE A 85 -5.54 -19.90 -1.65
C PHE A 85 -5.22 -20.98 -0.63
N GLU A 86 -3.96 -21.41 -0.66
CA GLU A 86 -3.35 -22.08 0.47
C GLU A 86 -3.31 -21.12 1.66
N GLU A 87 -3.81 -21.53 2.83
CA GLU A 87 -3.91 -20.67 4.04
C GLU A 87 -2.58 -19.98 4.40
N ASN A 88 -1.45 -20.63 4.13
CA ASN A 88 -0.10 -20.14 4.41
C ASN A 88 0.33 -18.94 3.54
N LEU A 89 -0.24 -18.84 2.32
CA LEU A 89 0.07 -17.74 1.40
C LEU A 89 -0.55 -16.43 1.88
N LEU A 90 -1.85 -16.48 2.19
CA LEU A 90 -2.61 -15.33 2.65
C LEU A 90 -2.08 -14.83 4.00
N SER A 91 -1.73 -15.75 4.91
CA SER A 91 -1.16 -15.39 6.22
C SER A 91 0.20 -14.71 6.09
N THR A 92 1.05 -15.13 5.14
CA THR A 92 2.36 -14.51 4.89
C THR A 92 2.20 -13.10 4.30
N MET A 93 1.28 -12.90 3.34
CA MET A 93 0.98 -11.57 2.79
C MET A 93 0.41 -10.62 3.85
N ASN A 94 -0.53 -11.09 4.66
CA ASN A 94 -1.09 -10.30 5.77
C ASN A 94 -0.01 -9.92 6.78
N SER A 95 0.91 -10.83 7.08
CA SER A 95 2.05 -10.54 7.97
C SER A 95 2.96 -9.47 7.37
N PHE A 96 3.26 -9.56 6.07
CA PHE A 96 4.06 -8.54 5.37
C PHE A 96 3.40 -7.15 5.45
N LEU A 97 2.10 -7.07 5.13
CA LEU A 97 1.33 -5.82 5.23
C LEU A 97 1.32 -5.26 6.66
N PHE A 98 1.16 -6.13 7.66
CA PHE A 98 1.20 -5.73 9.06
C PHE A 98 2.54 -5.12 9.44
N PHE A 99 3.66 -5.78 9.14
CA PHE A 99 5.00 -5.24 9.45
C PHE A 99 5.28 -3.92 8.72
N ASN A 100 4.88 -3.80 7.45
CA ASN A 100 5.02 -2.54 6.74
C ASN A 100 4.19 -1.40 7.37
N LYS A 101 2.95 -1.68 7.81
CA LYS A 101 2.13 -0.69 8.53
C LYS A 101 2.78 -0.26 9.85
N VAL A 102 3.36 -1.21 10.59
CA VAL A 102 4.12 -0.91 11.81
C VAL A 102 5.29 0.01 11.48
N ASP A 103 6.08 -0.29 10.45
CA ASP A 103 7.21 0.55 10.05
C ASP A 103 6.78 1.95 9.62
N ILE A 104 5.66 2.08 8.88
CA ILE A 104 5.08 3.37 8.48
C ILE A 104 4.74 4.20 9.73
N VAL A 105 4.03 3.60 10.70
CA VAL A 105 3.66 4.28 11.94
C VAL A 105 4.89 4.67 12.75
N THR A 106 5.89 3.79 12.83
CA THR A 106 7.16 4.07 13.52
C THR A 106 7.89 5.24 12.88
N LEU A 107 8.06 5.25 11.55
CA LEU A 107 8.74 6.35 10.84
C LEU A 107 8.00 7.69 10.99
N LEU A 108 6.66 7.66 11.01
CA LEU A 108 5.85 8.85 11.27
C LEU A 108 5.98 9.35 12.71
N TYR A 109 6.07 8.44 13.67
CA TYR A 109 6.24 8.75 15.09
C TYR A 109 7.65 9.29 15.39
N GLU A 110 8.66 8.74 14.73
CA GLU A 110 10.06 9.17 14.85
C GLU A 110 10.32 10.55 14.21
N ASP A 111 9.46 11.02 13.30
CA ASP A 111 9.51 12.40 12.82
C ASP A 111 8.94 13.35 13.89
N PRO A 112 9.80 14.13 14.60
CA PRO A 112 9.35 14.99 15.68
C PRO A 112 8.47 16.15 15.18
N LYS A 113 8.49 16.46 13.89
CA LYS A 113 7.72 17.55 13.29
C LYS A 113 6.36 17.07 12.79
N PHE A 114 6.22 15.82 12.38
CA PHE A 114 5.02 15.34 11.70
C PHE A 114 3.74 15.59 12.52
N LEU A 115 3.67 15.05 13.74
CA LEU A 115 2.50 15.23 14.62
C LEU A 115 2.30 16.71 15.01
N SER A 116 3.37 17.46 15.22
CA SER A 116 3.28 18.89 15.56
C SER A 116 2.65 19.70 14.42
N GLN A 117 3.04 19.43 13.17
CA GLN A 117 2.49 20.08 11.98
C GLN A 117 1.05 19.65 11.74
N LEU A 118 0.74 18.37 11.94
CA LEU A 118 -0.61 17.83 11.82
C LEU A 118 -1.58 18.55 12.77
N PHE A 119 -1.23 18.66 14.06
CA PHE A 119 -2.08 19.33 15.03
C PHE A 119 -2.12 20.85 14.85
N ALA A 120 -1.03 21.47 14.41
CA ALA A 120 -1.03 22.88 14.06
C ALA A 120 -1.99 23.16 12.90
N THR A 121 -1.96 22.32 11.86
CA THR A 121 -2.85 22.43 10.69
C THR A 121 -4.32 22.23 11.08
N LEU A 122 -4.64 21.25 11.94
CA LEU A 122 -6.00 21.02 12.42
C LEU A 122 -6.58 22.19 13.23
N LYS A 123 -5.72 22.95 13.92
CA LYS A 123 -6.10 24.12 14.72
C LYS A 123 -6.23 25.40 13.89
N ASP A 124 -5.84 25.38 12.60
CA ASP A 124 -6.00 26.54 11.74
C ASP A 124 -7.50 26.79 11.46
N GLU A 125 -7.95 28.00 11.82
CA GLU A 125 -9.33 28.45 11.63
C GLU A 125 -9.67 28.60 10.14
N ASN A 126 -8.66 28.80 9.28
CA ASN A 126 -8.84 28.95 7.83
C ASN A 126 -8.77 27.61 7.07
N LEU A 127 -8.67 26.48 7.78
CA LEU A 127 -8.62 25.16 7.17
C LEU A 127 -9.94 24.83 6.46
N SER A 128 -9.86 24.52 5.16
CA SER A 128 -11.01 24.05 4.38
C SER A 128 -11.62 22.77 4.99
N ASP A 129 -12.94 22.61 4.89
CA ASP A 129 -13.63 21.42 5.40
C ASP A 129 -13.14 20.11 4.76
N GLU A 130 -12.74 20.15 3.48
CA GLU A 130 -12.19 18.98 2.79
C GLU A 130 -10.85 18.54 3.41
N LYS A 131 -9.91 19.46 3.59
CA LYS A 131 -8.62 19.16 4.22
C LYS A 131 -8.77 18.75 5.68
N ARG A 132 -9.73 19.34 6.42
CA ARG A 132 -10.07 18.92 7.78
C ARG A 132 -10.57 17.48 7.81
N LYS A 133 -11.46 17.11 6.88
CA LYS A 133 -11.96 15.74 6.74
C LYS A 133 -10.81 14.77 6.42
N ASP A 134 -9.90 15.12 5.50
CA ASP A 134 -8.76 14.27 5.17
C ASP A 134 -7.85 14.04 6.38
N LEU A 135 -7.54 15.09 7.15
CA LEU A 135 -6.73 14.98 8.38
C LEU A 135 -7.41 14.12 9.45
N MET A 136 -8.73 14.24 9.60
CA MET A 136 -9.51 13.42 10.53
C MET A 136 -9.55 11.95 10.10
N LEU A 137 -9.69 11.68 8.80
CA LEU A 137 -9.62 10.32 8.26
C LEU A 137 -8.24 9.72 8.47
N PHE A 138 -7.18 10.48 8.22
CA PHE A 138 -5.82 10.05 8.51
C PHE A 138 -5.63 9.70 9.99
N LEU A 139 -6.07 10.57 10.92
CA LEU A 139 -5.97 10.30 12.36
C LEU A 139 -6.75 9.05 12.77
N LYS A 140 -7.92 8.83 12.19
CA LYS A 140 -8.71 7.62 12.44
C LYS A 140 -7.93 6.37 12.03
N GLU A 141 -7.32 6.36 10.84
CA GLU A 141 -6.52 5.23 10.38
C GLU A 141 -5.19 5.09 11.14
N PHE A 142 -4.62 6.19 11.62
CA PHE A 142 -3.35 6.20 12.37
C PHE A 142 -3.51 5.67 13.81
N CYS A 143 -4.66 5.87 14.44
CA CYS A 143 -4.92 5.50 15.84
C CYS A 143 -5.66 4.16 16.04
N VAL A 144 -6.07 3.49 14.96
CA VAL A 144 -6.77 2.20 14.97
C VAL A 144 -5.81 1.07 14.64
#